data_AF-A0A0L6CEA6-F1
#
_entry.id   AF-A0A0L6CEA6-F1
#
_cell.length_a   1.000
_cell.length_b   1.000
_cell.length_c   1.000
_cell.angle_alpha   90.00
_cell.angle_beta   90.00
_cell.angle_gamma   90.00
#
_symmetry.space_group_name_H-M   'P 1'
#
loop_
_entity.id
_entity.type
_entity.pdbx_description
1 polymer ?
#
loop_
_entity_poly.entity_id
_entity_poly.type
_entity_poly.pdbx_seq_one_letter_code
_entity_poly.pdbx_strand_id
1 'polypeptide(L)'
;MIPLHENDPDLRLAFTPLEEARQMQRAMDEQGLSQRKLAEHLGRAQGQISKRLALLTLPASAQEALESEAMLVTDAPLVLEMLGQVDLRQREEVVAAFDERLRSRCAASAEAVRKETLMAFVREARNEIGQRRARREAQEVADREGLRGDRAGQDARGGVAGAPAYRR
;
A
#
# COMPACT_ATOMS: atom_id res chain seq x y z
N MET A 1 -23.40 5.99 30.17
CA MET A 1 -22.01 6.43 30.43
C MET A 1 -21.11 5.58 29.55
N ILE A 2 -20.67 6.11 28.40
CA ILE A 2 -19.72 5.39 27.56
C ILE A 2 -18.33 5.67 28.16
N PRO A 3 -17.58 4.64 28.61
CA PRO A 3 -16.25 4.86 29.14
C PRO A 3 -15.33 5.24 27.97
N LEU A 4 -14.88 6.50 27.96
CA LEU A 4 -13.73 6.91 27.15
C LEU A 4 -12.51 6.28 27.81
N HIS A 5 -12.22 5.04 27.39
CA HIS A 5 -11.21 4.14 27.93
C HIS A 5 -9.88 4.87 28.24
N GLU A 6 -9.26 4.50 29.36
CA GLU A 6 -7.92 4.87 29.85
C GLU A 6 -6.84 3.92 29.31
N ASN A 7 -5.74 4.48 28.81
CA ASN A 7 -4.41 3.89 28.64
C ASN A 7 -4.26 2.41 28.25
N ASP A 8 -4.36 2.09 26.94
CA ASP A 8 -3.67 0.92 26.37
C ASP A 8 -3.26 1.26 24.91
N PRO A 9 -1.95 1.38 24.57
CA PRO A 9 -1.50 1.95 23.30
C PRO A 9 -1.61 1.01 22.09
N ASP A 10 -1.70 -0.31 22.29
CA ASP A 10 -1.66 -1.30 21.19
C ASP A 10 -3.00 -2.03 20.92
N LEU A 11 -4.07 -1.75 21.70
CA LEU A 11 -5.38 -2.41 21.57
C LEU A 11 -6.56 -1.47 21.28
N ARG A 12 -6.33 -0.15 21.15
CA ARG A 12 -7.35 0.75 20.64
C ARG A 12 -7.39 0.66 19.13
N LEU A 13 -8.55 0.35 18.56
CA LEU A 13 -8.91 0.76 17.22
C LEU A 13 -8.47 2.22 17.04
N ALA A 14 -7.38 2.45 16.32
CA ALA A 14 -6.93 3.79 15.99
C ALA A 14 -8.04 4.39 15.14
N PHE A 15 -8.80 5.33 15.71
CA PHE A 15 -9.85 5.99 14.96
C PHE A 15 -9.25 6.64 13.73
N THR A 16 -9.92 6.47 12.59
CA THR A 16 -9.61 7.28 11.42
C THR A 16 -9.80 8.77 11.75
N PRO A 17 -9.18 9.69 10.97
CA PRO A 17 -9.33 11.10 11.23
C PRO A 17 -10.79 11.58 11.31
N LEU A 18 -11.68 11.02 10.48
CA LEU A 18 -13.10 11.33 10.50
C LEU A 18 -13.85 10.69 11.67
N GLU A 19 -13.51 9.46 12.04
CA GLU A 19 -14.09 8.84 13.24
C GLU A 19 -13.75 9.61 14.51
N GLU A 20 -12.49 10.03 14.66
CA GLU A 20 -12.08 10.86 15.80
C GLU A 20 -12.89 12.17 15.84
N ALA A 21 -13.11 12.81 14.68
CA ALA A 21 -13.93 14.00 14.59
C ALA A 21 -15.39 13.75 15.00
N ARG A 22 -15.99 12.64 14.53
CA ARG A 22 -17.36 12.22 14.89
C ARG A 22 -17.48 11.97 16.40
N GLN A 23 -16.49 11.32 17.01
CA GLN A 23 -16.46 11.07 18.45
C GLN A 23 -16.31 12.36 19.27
N MET A 24 -15.47 13.30 18.82
CA MET A 24 -15.36 14.62 19.44
C MET A 24 -16.69 15.39 19.38
N GLN A 25 -17.35 15.40 18.21
CA GLN A 25 -18.65 16.06 18.03
C GLN A 25 -19.71 15.44 18.96
N ARG A 26 -19.81 14.11 18.98
CA ARG A 26 -20.74 13.40 19.89
C ARG A 26 -20.48 13.72 21.36
N ALA A 27 -19.22 13.71 21.79
CA ALA A 27 -18.87 14.04 23.17
C ALA A 27 -19.27 15.49 23.53
N MET A 28 -19.11 16.44 22.59
CA MET A 28 -19.57 17.81 22.77
C MET A 28 -21.09 17.89 22.89
N ASP A 29 -21.82 17.19 22.02
CA ASP A 29 -23.28 17.25 21.97
C ASP A 29 -23.93 16.55 23.18
N GLU A 30 -23.43 15.37 23.56
CA GLU A 30 -23.97 14.58 24.68
C GLU A 30 -23.69 15.21 26.04
N GLN A 31 -22.57 15.93 26.18
CA GLN A 31 -22.12 16.48 27.46
C GLN A 31 -22.23 18.01 27.53
N GLY A 32 -22.67 18.67 26.45
CA GLY A 32 -22.72 20.12 26.35
C GLY A 32 -21.34 20.79 26.48
N LEU A 33 -20.28 20.12 26.03
CA LEU A 33 -18.92 20.65 26.13
C LEU A 33 -18.63 21.62 24.98
N SER A 34 -17.93 22.72 25.30
CA SER A 34 -17.31 23.55 24.27
C SER A 34 -16.02 22.89 23.76
N GLN A 35 -15.57 23.29 22.56
CA GLN A 35 -14.27 22.81 22.04
C GLN A 35 -13.12 23.07 23.01
N ARG A 36 -13.13 24.20 23.73
CA ARG A 36 -12.12 24.52 24.75
C ARG A 36 -12.14 23.51 25.90
N LYS A 37 -13.32 23.22 26.46
CA LYS A 37 -13.46 22.25 27.55
C LYS A 37 -13.09 20.84 27.10
N LEU A 38 -13.47 20.46 25.88
CA LEU A 38 -13.07 19.18 25.31
C LEU A 38 -11.54 19.10 25.15
N ALA A 39 -10.91 20.17 24.66
CA ALA A 39 -9.46 20.25 24.52
C ALA A 39 -8.73 20.10 25.88
N GLU A 40 -9.23 20.77 26.92
CA GLU A 40 -8.74 20.63 28.31
C GLU A 40 -8.89 19.19 28.81
N HIS A 41 -10.05 18.58 28.59
CA HIS A 41 -10.32 17.20 29.00
C HIS A 41 -9.40 16.18 28.29
N LEU A 42 -9.08 16.43 27.02
CA LEU A 42 -8.21 15.56 26.21
C LEU A 42 -6.71 15.90 26.32
N GLY A 43 -6.33 16.96 27.04
CA GLY A 43 -4.95 17.44 27.10
C GLY A 43 -4.39 17.91 25.75
N ARG A 44 -5.24 18.44 24.86
CA ARG A 44 -4.87 18.89 23.51
C ARG A 44 -5.10 20.38 23.34
N ALA A 45 -4.48 20.97 22.31
CA ALA A 45 -4.75 22.36 21.96
C ALA A 45 -6.14 22.49 21.30
N GLN A 46 -6.91 23.53 21.65
CA GLN A 46 -8.24 23.79 21.05
C GLN A 46 -8.17 23.86 19.51
N GLY A 47 -7.11 24.44 18.95
CA GLY A 47 -6.91 24.49 17.50
C GLY A 47 -6.83 23.11 16.84
N GLN A 48 -6.34 22.08 17.55
CA GLN A 48 -6.34 20.71 17.04
C GLN A 48 -7.75 20.11 17.03
N ILE A 49 -8.55 20.40 18.06
CA ILE A 49 -9.97 20.00 18.09
C ILE A 49 -10.73 20.65 16.95
N SER A 50 -10.53 21.96 16.74
CA SER A 50 -11.17 22.71 15.65
C SER A 50 -10.80 22.15 14.27
N LYS A 51 -9.51 21.92 14.00
CA LYS A 51 -9.04 21.31 12.74
C LYS A 51 -9.64 19.92 12.52
N ARG A 52 -9.77 19.13 13.59
CA ARG A 52 -10.34 17.80 13.51
C ARG A 52 -11.84 17.83 13.19
N LEU A 53 -12.61 18.67 13.90
CA LEU A 53 -14.04 18.86 13.65
C LEU A 53 -14.33 19.44 12.27
N ALA A 54 -13.44 20.28 11.73
CA ALA A 54 -13.59 20.84 10.39
C ALA A 54 -13.67 19.77 9.29
N LEU A 55 -13.12 18.56 9.49
CA LEU A 55 -13.24 17.45 8.55
C LEU A 55 -14.70 17.04 8.30
N LEU A 56 -15.58 17.18 9.31
CA LEU A 56 -17.00 16.85 9.18
C LEU A 56 -17.77 17.84 8.29
N THR A 57 -17.16 18.99 7.98
CA THR A 57 -17.75 20.04 7.15
C THR A 57 -17.33 19.94 5.68
N LEU A 58 -16.43 19.01 5.36
CA LEU A 58 -16.03 18.74 3.98
C LEU A 58 -17.20 18.15 3.17
N PRO A 59 -17.25 18.38 1.85
CA PRO A 59 -18.15 17.66 0.95
C PRO A 59 -18.02 16.14 1.09
N ALA A 60 -19.09 15.42 0.75
CA ALA A 60 -19.16 13.97 0.90
C ALA A 60 -18.01 13.24 0.18
N SER A 61 -17.72 13.61 -1.08
CA SER A 61 -16.62 13.00 -1.82
C SER A 61 -15.24 13.22 -1.17
N ALA A 62 -15.03 14.38 -0.53
CA ALA A 62 -13.79 14.67 0.17
C ALA A 62 -13.66 13.86 1.47
N GLN A 63 -14.78 13.63 2.17
CA GLN A 63 -14.79 12.71 3.31
C GLN A 63 -14.50 11.27 2.86
N GLU A 64 -15.14 10.79 1.79
CA GLU A 64 -14.86 9.47 1.18
C GLU A 64 -13.39 9.34 0.75
N ALA A 65 -12.82 10.40 0.16
CA ALA A 65 -11.42 10.43 -0.24
C ALA A 65 -10.46 10.39 0.97
N LEU A 66 -10.82 10.99 2.11
CA LEU A 66 -10.04 10.85 3.35
C LEU A 66 -10.13 9.44 3.93
N GLU A 67 -11.32 8.83 3.95
CA GLU A 67 -11.52 7.47 4.47
C GLU A 67 -10.78 6.42 3.63
N SER A 68 -10.66 6.65 2.33
CA SER A 68 -9.91 5.79 1.40
C SER A 68 -8.44 6.17 1.22
N GLU A 69 -7.94 7.15 1.99
CA GLU A 69 -6.57 7.69 1.90
C GLU A 69 -6.19 8.27 0.51
N ALA A 70 -7.18 8.51 -0.35
CA ALA A 70 -7.00 9.16 -1.65
C ALA A 70 -6.79 10.68 -1.55
N MET A 71 -7.14 11.28 -0.41
CA MET A 71 -6.82 12.66 -0.03
C MET A 71 -6.13 12.68 1.33
N LEU A 72 -5.16 13.57 1.53
CA LEU A 72 -4.49 13.71 2.81
C LEU A 72 -5.26 14.65 3.74
N VAL A 73 -5.19 14.41 5.04
CA VAL A 73 -5.77 15.30 6.07
C VAL A 73 -5.21 16.71 5.97
N THR A 74 -3.95 16.86 5.52
CA THR A 74 -3.28 18.16 5.33
C THR A 74 -3.92 19.02 4.24
N ASP A 75 -4.68 18.41 3.32
CA ASP A 75 -5.30 19.12 2.19
C ASP A 75 -6.69 19.67 2.55
N ALA A 76 -7.32 19.13 3.60
CA ALA A 76 -8.67 19.52 4.01
C ALA A 76 -8.84 21.04 4.28
N PRO A 77 -7.91 21.75 4.96
CA PRO A 77 -8.04 23.19 5.16
C PRO A 77 -8.10 23.97 3.84
N LEU A 78 -7.30 23.56 2.84
CA LEU A 78 -7.29 24.21 1.53
C LEU A 78 -8.64 24.03 0.81
N VAL A 79 -9.22 22.82 0.87
CA VAL A 79 -10.55 22.56 0.30
C VAL A 79 -11.61 23.45 0.96
N LEU A 80 -11.59 23.57 2.28
CA LEU A 80 -12.53 24.43 3.02
C LEU A 80 -12.34 25.91 2.71
N GLU A 81 -11.09 26.37 2.60
CA GLU A 81 -10.76 27.74 2.21
C GLU A 81 -11.30 28.06 0.81
N MET A 82 -11.06 27.20 -0.17
CA MET A 82 -11.55 27.37 -1.54
C MET A 82 -13.09 27.40 -1.58
N LEU A 83 -13.76 26.51 -0.86
CA LEU A 83 -15.23 26.51 -0.77
C LEU A 83 -15.79 27.75 -0.05
N GLY A 84 -15.02 28.33 0.87
CA GLY A 84 -15.36 29.58 1.55
C GLY A 84 -15.27 30.82 0.66
N GLN A 85 -14.52 30.75 -0.45
CA GLN A 85 -14.39 31.82 -1.44
C GLN A 85 -15.53 31.82 -2.47
N VAL A 86 -16.35 30.77 -2.52
CA VAL A 86 -17.48 30.63 -3.45
C VAL A 86 -18.69 31.40 -2.92
N ASP A 87 -19.40 32.11 -3.80
CA ASP A 87 -20.67 32.75 -3.47
C ASP A 87 -21.66 31.71 -2.90
N LEU A 88 -22.34 32.05 -1.80
CA LEU A 88 -23.29 31.15 -1.14
C LEU A 88 -24.39 30.66 -2.08
N ARG A 89 -24.80 31.45 -3.08
CA ARG A 89 -25.80 31.07 -4.08
C ARG A 89 -25.30 30.01 -5.06
N GLN A 90 -23.99 29.96 -5.30
CA GLN A 90 -23.34 29.04 -6.23
C GLN A 90 -22.71 27.84 -5.52
N ARG A 91 -22.62 27.89 -4.18
CA ARG A 91 -21.87 26.92 -3.39
C ARG A 91 -22.36 25.49 -3.57
N GLU A 92 -23.67 25.28 -3.67
CA GLU A 92 -24.23 23.95 -3.88
C GLU A 92 -23.81 23.35 -5.24
N GLU A 93 -23.93 24.14 -6.31
CA GLU A 93 -23.50 23.74 -7.66
C GLU A 93 -22.00 23.45 -7.72
N VAL A 94 -21.18 24.28 -7.07
CA VAL A 94 -19.73 24.09 -7.01
C VAL A 94 -19.36 22.85 -6.20
N VAL A 95 -20.04 22.60 -5.07
CA VAL A 95 -19.84 21.38 -4.28
C VAL A 95 -20.22 20.14 -5.08
N ALA A 96 -21.34 20.15 -5.80
CA ALA A 96 -21.74 19.03 -6.67
C ALA A 96 -20.72 18.79 -7.80
N ALA A 97 -20.24 19.85 -8.44
CA ALA A 97 -19.21 19.75 -9.49
C ALA A 97 -17.86 19.25 -8.93
N PHE A 98 -17.47 19.70 -7.73
CA PHE A 98 -16.29 19.23 -7.03
C PHE A 98 -16.41 17.73 -6.71
N ASP A 99 -17.57 17.31 -6.20
CA ASP A 99 -17.85 15.93 -5.84
C ASP A 99 -17.69 14.97 -7.03
N GLU A 100 -18.31 15.33 -8.16
CA GLU A 100 -18.21 14.56 -9.40
C GLU A 100 -16.75 14.49 -9.90
N ARG A 101 -16.04 15.62 -9.87
CA ARG A 101 -14.65 15.73 -10.32
C ARG A 101 -13.71 14.89 -9.46
N LEU A 102 -13.88 14.90 -8.14
CA LEU A 102 -13.03 14.16 -7.21
C LEU A 102 -13.24 12.66 -7.37
N ARG A 103 -14.49 12.19 -7.42
CA ARG A 103 -14.80 10.77 -7.67
C ARG A 103 -14.22 10.28 -9.00
N SER A 104 -14.38 11.06 -10.07
CA SER A 104 -13.79 10.76 -11.38
C SER A 104 -12.26 10.64 -11.33
N ARG A 105 -11.58 11.53 -10.59
CA ARG A 105 -10.11 11.48 -10.42
C ARG A 105 -9.65 10.28 -9.61
N CYS A 106 -10.33 9.95 -8.51
CA CYS A 106 -10.01 8.79 -7.69
C CYS A 106 -10.17 7.48 -8.48
N ALA A 107 -11.26 7.33 -9.24
CA ALA A 107 -11.49 6.17 -10.10
C ALA A 107 -10.39 6.00 -11.17
N ALA A 108 -10.04 7.09 -11.88
CA ALA A 108 -8.99 7.06 -12.89
C ALA A 108 -7.61 6.72 -12.29
N SER A 109 -7.29 7.24 -11.10
CA SER A 109 -6.05 6.93 -10.39
C SER A 109 -5.98 5.44 -10.01
N ALA A 110 -7.06 4.90 -9.44
CA ALA A 110 -7.12 3.49 -9.05
C ALA A 110 -6.95 2.55 -10.25
N GLU A 111 -7.57 2.88 -11.39
CA GLU A 111 -7.39 2.12 -12.64
C GLU A 111 -5.94 2.17 -13.13
N ALA A 112 -5.30 3.34 -13.10
CA ALA A 112 -3.90 3.50 -13.52
C ALA A 112 -2.95 2.67 -12.65
N VAL A 113 -3.11 2.72 -11.32
CA VAL A 113 -2.31 1.93 -10.36
C VAL A 113 -2.52 0.43 -10.59
N ARG A 114 -3.77 0.00 -10.79
CA ARG A 114 -4.11 -1.40 -11.07
C ARG A 114 -3.47 -1.89 -12.37
N LYS A 115 -3.53 -1.07 -13.43
CA LYS A 115 -2.90 -1.37 -14.72
C LYS A 115 -1.39 -1.51 -14.59
N GLU A 116 -0.74 -0.58 -13.89
CA GLU A 116 0.71 -0.64 -13.67
C GLU A 116 1.12 -1.90 -12.90
N THR A 117 0.38 -2.22 -11.83
CA THR A 117 0.61 -3.43 -11.02
C THR A 117 0.49 -4.69 -11.87
N LEU A 118 -0.56 -4.79 -12.70
CA LEU A 118 -0.74 -5.91 -13.62
C LEU A 118 0.40 -6.01 -14.64
N MET A 119 0.85 -4.88 -15.18
CA MET A 119 1.96 -4.85 -16.14
C MET A 119 3.28 -5.30 -15.50
N ALA A 120 3.53 -4.94 -14.25
CA ALA A 120 4.68 -5.42 -13.48
C ALA A 120 4.65 -6.95 -13.33
N PHE A 121 3.50 -7.53 -12.94
CA PHE A 121 3.33 -8.99 -12.84
C PHE A 121 3.54 -9.69 -14.18
N VAL A 122 2.98 -9.16 -15.27
CA VAL A 122 3.15 -9.74 -16.62
C VAL A 122 4.64 -9.72 -17.03
N ARG A 123 5.35 -8.62 -16.72
CA ARG A 123 6.78 -8.50 -17.00
C ARG A 123 7.60 -9.54 -16.21
N GLU A 124 7.28 -9.72 -14.93
CA GLU A 124 7.93 -10.70 -14.07
C GLU A 124 7.71 -12.14 -14.58
N ALA A 125 6.47 -12.52 -14.87
CA ALA A 125 6.15 -13.83 -15.41
C ALA A 125 6.86 -14.10 -16.75
N ARG A 126 6.96 -13.10 -17.62
CA ARG A 126 7.71 -13.22 -18.88
C ARG A 126 9.20 -13.49 -18.64
N ASN A 127 9.80 -12.79 -17.68
CA ASN A 127 11.20 -13.00 -17.32
C ASN A 127 11.43 -14.40 -16.77
N GLU A 128 10.55 -14.91 -15.91
CA GLU A 128 10.64 -16.28 -15.39
C GLU A 128 10.57 -17.33 -16.50
N ILE A 129 9.62 -17.20 -17.44
CA ILE A 129 9.51 -18.12 -18.57
C ILE A 129 10.79 -18.12 -19.39
N GLY A 130 11.36 -16.93 -19.65
CA GLY A 130 12.65 -16.79 -20.32
C GLY A 130 13.78 -17.51 -19.59
N GLN A 131 13.90 -17.30 -18.27
CA GLN A 131 14.92 -17.95 -17.45
C GLN A 131 14.75 -19.48 -17.41
N ARG A 132 13.51 -19.97 -17.33
CA ARG A 132 13.23 -21.42 -17.35
C ARG A 132 13.62 -22.05 -18.68
N ARG A 133 13.37 -21.36 -19.80
CA ARG A 133 13.80 -21.82 -21.13
C ARG A 133 15.32 -21.85 -21.25
N ALA A 134 16.00 -20.76 -20.86
CA ALA A 134 17.45 -20.70 -20.89
C ALA A 134 18.11 -21.78 -20.02
N ARG A 135 17.55 -22.07 -18.84
CA ARG A 135 18.03 -23.18 -17.97
C ARG A 135 17.85 -24.55 -18.63
N ARG A 136 16.72 -24.79 -19.31
CA ARG A 136 16.49 -26.03 -20.05
C ARG A 136 17.46 -26.17 -21.22
N GLU A 137 17.64 -25.12 -22.02
CA GLU A 137 18.59 -25.11 -23.13
C GLU A 137 20.02 -25.36 -22.64
N ALA A 138 20.43 -24.73 -21.54
CA ALA A 138 21.74 -24.97 -20.92
C ALA A 138 21.90 -26.42 -20.44
N GLN A 139 20.86 -27.01 -19.84
CA GLN A 139 20.86 -28.41 -19.43
C GLN A 139 20.96 -29.36 -20.63
N GLU A 140 20.19 -29.11 -21.69
CA GLU A 140 20.22 -29.92 -22.92
C GLU A 140 21.59 -29.87 -23.60
N VAL A 141 22.25 -28.70 -23.62
CA VAL A 141 23.62 -28.55 -24.12
C VAL A 141 24.61 -29.33 -23.26
N ALA A 142 24.52 -29.20 -21.92
CA ALA A 142 25.38 -29.93 -20.99
C ALA A 142 25.24 -31.46 -21.13
N ASP A 143 24.00 -31.97 -21.27
CA ASP A 143 23.75 -33.40 -21.46
C ASP A 143 24.34 -33.91 -22.78
N ARG A 144 24.26 -33.10 -23.86
CA ARG A 144 24.82 -33.44 -25.18
C ARG A 144 26.34 -33.45 -25.19
N GLU A 145 26.99 -32.55 -24.44
CA GLU A 145 28.44 -32.50 -24.28
C GLU A 145 28.96 -33.59 -23.34
N GLY A 146 28.22 -33.93 -22.28
CA GLY A 146 28.52 -35.06 -21.39
C GLY A 146 28.54 -36.40 -22.13
N LEU A 147 27.61 -36.62 -23.07
CA LEU A 147 27.60 -37.80 -23.96
C LEU A 147 28.79 -37.86 -24.94
N ARG A 148 29.52 -36.75 -25.14
CA ARG A 148 30.73 -36.70 -25.97
C ARG A 148 32.01 -37.01 -25.17
N GLY A 149 31.98 -36.86 -23.84
CA GLY A 149 33.11 -37.14 -22.94
C GLY A 149 33.36 -38.63 -22.66
N ASP A 150 32.37 -39.51 -22.86
CA ASP A 150 32.44 -40.91 -22.44
C ASP A 150 33.07 -41.87 -23.48
N ARG A 151 33.58 -41.36 -24.61
CA ARG A 151 34.25 -42.16 -25.67
C ARG A 151 35.78 -42.03 -25.71
N ALA A 152 36.41 -41.51 -24.66
CA ALA A 152 37.86 -41.37 -24.58
C ALA A 152 38.39 -41.96 -23.27
N GLY A 153 38.16 -43.26 -23.03
CA GLY A 153 38.51 -43.90 -21.77
C GLY A 153 38.59 -45.42 -21.77
N GLN A 154 38.76 -46.08 -22.92
CA GLN A 154 39.06 -47.50 -23.01
C GLN A 154 40.04 -47.70 -24.15
N ASP A 155 41.34 -47.46 -23.94
CA ASP A 155 42.44 -47.92 -24.81
C ASP A 155 43.80 -47.57 -24.15
N ALA A 156 44.05 -48.03 -22.92
CA ALA A 156 45.36 -47.82 -22.28
C ALA A 156 45.65 -48.80 -21.13
N ARG A 157 45.59 -50.12 -21.33
CA ARG A 157 46.26 -51.09 -20.44
C ARG A 157 46.75 -52.32 -21.22
N GLY A 158 48.04 -52.34 -21.56
CA GLY A 158 48.69 -53.49 -22.18
C GLY A 158 50.21 -53.33 -22.32
N GLY A 159 50.94 -53.44 -21.20
CA GLY A 159 52.41 -53.44 -21.14
C GLY A 159 52.90 -52.59 -19.96
N VAL A 160 53.87 -52.97 -19.12
CA VAL A 160 55.00 -53.89 -19.29
C VAL A 160 55.55 -54.31 -17.89
N ALA A 161 55.92 -55.60 -17.77
CA ALA A 161 57.00 -56.27 -17.02
C ALA A 161 57.31 -56.07 -15.51
N GLY A 162 57.77 -57.19 -14.89
CA GLY A 162 58.74 -57.21 -13.78
C GLY A 162 58.60 -58.41 -12.81
N ALA A 163 59.00 -59.63 -13.18
CA ALA A 163 60.24 -60.32 -12.73
C ALA A 163 60.07 -61.15 -11.41
N PRO A 164 61.05 -61.98 -10.96
CA PRO A 164 60.93 -63.45 -11.03
C PRO A 164 61.10 -64.25 -9.71
N ALA A 165 60.83 -65.56 -9.82
CA ALA A 165 61.40 -66.71 -9.11
C ALA A 165 61.14 -66.95 -7.61
N TYR A 166 60.59 -68.14 -7.29
CA TYR A 166 61.23 -69.09 -6.36
C TYR A 166 60.71 -70.55 -6.49
N ARG A 167 61.67 -71.50 -6.57
CA ARG A 167 61.66 -72.96 -6.25
C ARG A 167 60.80 -73.91 -7.12
N ARG A 168 61.29 -75.09 -7.53
CA ARG A 168 62.39 -75.98 -7.08
C ARG A 168 63.14 -76.56 -8.28
#